data_AF-A0A931Y7F0-F1
#
_entry.id   AF-A0A931Y7F0-F1
#
_cell.length_a   1.000
_cell.length_b   1.000
_cell.length_c   1.000
_cell.angle_alpha   90.00
_cell.angle_beta   90.00
_cell.angle_gamma   90.00
#
_symmetry.space_group_name_H-M   'P 1'
#
loop_
_entity.id
_entity.type
_entity.pdbx_description
1 polymer ?
#
loop_
_entity_poly.entity_id
_entity_poly.type
_entity_poly.pdbx_seq_one_letter_code
_entity_poly.pdbx_strand_id
1 'polypeptide(L)'
;MRNDKVSIFAQKMPLQDKYAYFLHINVMFVVLSLLNLTVAGCEKGPGSIKLIIRHIENKDFAEEHVVKFGEDFFISDTDYSAKVIKFIPDFVMNEKTKKVSSRSKKPNNPAVMVRVYYKGKFLYDSWVLQKADTIHYVRKPGFYFEFIGLKDKSN
;
A
#
# COMPACT_ATOMS: atom_id res chain seq x y z
N MET A 1 57.93 3.83 5.91
CA MET A 1 56.50 4.18 6.02
C MET A 1 55.89 3.25 7.07
N ARG A 2 55.92 3.63 8.36
CA ARG A 2 54.80 4.19 9.15
C ARG A 2 53.60 3.23 9.25
N ASN A 3 53.49 2.49 10.37
CA ASN A 3 52.26 2.42 11.21
C ASN A 3 52.29 1.53 12.48
N ASP A 4 53.45 1.20 13.07
CA ASP A 4 53.47 0.33 14.27
C ASP A 4 53.42 1.05 15.63
N LYS A 5 53.12 2.36 15.67
CA LYS A 5 53.20 3.14 16.93
C LYS A 5 51.87 3.52 17.59
N VAL A 6 50.72 3.17 17.02
CA VAL A 6 49.42 3.55 17.62
C VAL A 6 48.88 2.48 18.59
N SER A 7 49.35 1.24 18.50
CA SER A 7 48.82 0.12 19.29
C SER A 7 49.27 0.10 20.77
N ILE A 8 50.35 0.81 21.11
CA ILE A 8 51.00 0.65 22.44
C ILE A 8 50.51 1.67 23.48
N PHE A 9 49.81 2.74 23.07
CA PHE A 9 49.32 3.77 24.01
C PHE A 9 47.97 3.45 24.68
N ALA A 10 47.25 2.42 24.23
CA ALA A 10 45.93 2.08 24.78
C ALA A 10 45.96 1.21 26.05
N GLN A 11 47.13 0.72 26.47
CA GLN A 11 47.23 -0.27 27.55
C GLN A 11 47.51 0.33 28.94
N LYS A 12 47.48 1.66 29.10
CA LYS A 12 47.82 2.30 30.38
C LYS A 12 46.98 3.55 30.68
N MET A 13 45.66 3.39 30.79
CA MET A 13 44.79 4.43 31.34
C MET A 13 43.90 3.87 32.47
N PRO A 14 43.74 4.60 33.59
CA PRO A 14 42.94 4.17 34.73
C PRO A 14 41.44 4.09 34.39
N LEU A 15 40.76 3.12 35.02
CA LEU A 15 39.40 2.67 34.68
C LEU A 15 38.29 3.73 34.82
N GLN A 16 38.58 4.88 35.45
CA GLN A 16 37.57 5.87 35.83
C GLN A 16 37.20 6.85 34.70
N ASP A 17 38.04 6.98 33.68
CA ASP A 17 37.79 7.87 32.52
C ASP A 17 37.05 7.18 31.35
N LYS A 18 36.86 5.85 31.41
CA LYS A 18 36.10 5.11 30.38
C LYS A 18 34.61 5.45 30.37
N TYR A 19 34.05 5.87 31.51
CA TYR A 19 32.63 6.15 31.65
C TYR A 19 32.21 7.53 31.13
N ALA A 20 33.15 8.47 30.99
CA ALA A 20 32.86 9.80 30.45
C ALA A 20 32.66 9.80 28.92
N TYR A 21 33.33 8.90 28.20
CA TYR A 21 33.18 8.77 26.74
C TYR A 21 31.98 7.93 26.32
N PHE A 22 31.48 7.05 27.19
CA PHE A 22 30.33 6.19 26.86
C PHE A 22 28.97 6.90 26.95
N LEU A 23 28.89 8.05 27.64
CA LEU A 23 27.63 8.77 27.83
C LEU A 23 27.33 9.84 26.75
N HIS A 24 28.32 10.30 25.99
CA HIS A 24 28.10 11.29 24.92
C HIS A 24 27.80 10.69 23.54
N ILE A 25 28.10 9.40 23.32
CA ILE A 25 27.86 8.75 22.01
C ILE A 25 26.39 8.34 21.82
N ASN A 26 25.65 8.08 22.90
CA ASN A 26 24.27 7.61 22.81
C ASN A 26 23.22 8.72 22.62
N VAL A 27 23.55 9.98 22.90
CA VAL A 27 22.60 11.09 22.73
C VAL A 27 22.62 11.64 21.30
N MET A 28 23.73 11.47 20.56
CA MET A 28 23.83 11.95 19.17
C MET A 28 23.25 10.99 18.11
N PHE A 29 22.88 9.76 18.48
CA PHE A 29 22.23 8.79 17.58
C PHE A 29 20.70 8.75 17.73
N VAL A 30 20.15 9.19 18.88
CA VAL A 30 18.70 9.19 19.12
C VAL A 30 18.01 10.38 18.44
N VAL A 31 18.75 11.45 18.12
CA VAL A 31 18.19 12.64 17.45
C VAL A 31 18.16 12.49 15.92
N LEU A 32 18.84 11.50 15.35
CA LEU A 32 18.91 11.26 13.90
C LEU A 32 17.98 10.12 13.41
N SER A 33 16.95 9.75 14.17
CA SER A 33 16.01 8.69 13.82
C SER A 33 14.55 9.14 13.72
N LEU A 34 14.26 10.45 13.82
CA LEU A 34 12.90 10.99 13.76
C LEU A 34 12.53 11.75 12.48
N LEU A 35 13.36 11.69 11.42
CA LEU A 35 13.05 12.36 10.15
C LEU A 35 12.98 11.43 8.94
N ASN A 36 12.35 10.27 9.09
CA ASN A 36 11.70 9.62 7.96
C ASN A 36 10.20 9.77 8.16
N LEU A 37 9.72 11.01 8.03
CA LEU A 37 8.32 11.26 7.73
C LEU A 37 8.10 10.61 6.36
N THR A 38 7.54 9.40 6.39
CA THR A 38 7.08 8.70 5.21
C THR A 38 6.18 9.68 4.49
N VAL A 39 6.67 10.21 3.37
CA VAL A 39 5.83 10.92 2.43
C VAL A 39 4.85 9.86 1.96
N ALA A 40 3.69 9.78 2.62
CA ALA A 40 2.50 9.22 2.04
C ALA A 40 2.24 10.10 0.83
N GLY A 41 2.88 9.74 -0.30
CA GLY A 41 2.62 10.36 -1.56
C GLY A 41 1.12 10.33 -1.73
N CYS A 42 0.50 11.50 -1.69
CA CYS A 42 -0.88 11.65 -2.11
C CYS A 42 -0.85 11.36 -3.61
N GLU A 43 -0.86 10.07 -3.98
CA GLU A 43 -1.11 9.65 -5.34
C GLU A 43 -2.51 10.20 -5.64
N LYS A 44 -2.57 11.27 -6.43
CA LYS A 44 -3.83 11.88 -6.87
C LYS A 44 -4.56 10.85 -7.73
N GLY A 45 -5.37 10.03 -7.08
CA GLY A 45 -6.24 9.06 -7.72
C GLY A 45 -7.33 9.76 -8.54
N PRO A 46 -8.02 9.02 -9.40
CA PRO A 46 -9.20 9.54 -10.09
C PRO A 46 -10.26 9.89 -9.05
N GLY A 47 -10.94 11.03 -9.21
CA GLY A 47 -11.78 11.64 -8.17
C GLY A 47 -12.65 10.64 -7.40
N SER A 48 -13.58 9.97 -8.10
CA SER A 48 -14.39 8.90 -7.52
C SER A 48 -14.52 7.72 -8.48
N ILE A 49 -14.68 6.53 -7.92
CA ILE A 49 -14.69 5.25 -8.63
C ILE A 49 -16.01 4.56 -8.30
N LYS A 50 -16.75 4.13 -9.33
CA LYS A 50 -17.97 3.34 -9.17
C LYS A 50 -17.62 1.86 -9.20
N LEU A 51 -17.94 1.16 -8.11
CA LEU A 51 -17.77 -0.28 -7.94
C LEU A 51 -19.13 -0.94 -7.71
N ILE A 52 -19.28 -2.18 -8.18
CA ILE A 52 -20.33 -3.09 -7.71
C ILE A 52 -19.64 -4.24 -6.98
N ILE A 53 -20.11 -4.56 -5.77
CA ILE A 53 -19.69 -5.75 -5.03
C ILE A 53 -20.75 -6.82 -5.21
N ARG A 54 -20.30 -8.03 -5.51
CA ARG A 54 -21.14 -9.22 -5.68
C ARG A 54 -20.64 -10.36 -4.81
N HIS A 55 -21.53 -11.30 -4.50
CA HIS A 55 -21.18 -12.52 -3.78
C HIS A 55 -21.19 -13.73 -4.72
N ILE A 56 -20.20 -14.62 -4.60
CA ILE A 56 -20.09 -15.79 -5.49
C ILE A 56 -21.26 -16.76 -5.29
N GLU A 57 -21.73 -16.95 -4.06
CA GLU A 57 -22.79 -17.90 -3.70
C GLU A 57 -24.19 -17.25 -3.70
N ASN A 58 -24.28 -15.96 -3.39
CA ASN A 58 -25.56 -15.23 -3.35
C ASN A 58 -25.63 -14.35 -4.61
N LYS A 59 -26.28 -14.86 -5.65
CA LYS A 59 -26.36 -14.20 -6.96
C LYS A 59 -27.21 -12.92 -6.94
N ASP A 60 -28.10 -12.80 -5.97
CA ASP A 60 -28.97 -11.63 -5.81
C ASP A 60 -28.27 -10.51 -5.03
N PHE A 61 -27.12 -10.79 -4.40
CA PHE A 61 -26.32 -9.78 -3.74
C PHE A 61 -25.61 -8.89 -4.77
N ALA A 62 -25.98 -7.62 -4.78
CA ALA A 62 -25.28 -6.57 -5.51
C ALA A 62 -25.31 -5.27 -4.70
N GLU A 63 -24.14 -4.73 -4.37
CA GLU A 63 -24.00 -3.47 -3.64
C GLU A 63 -23.21 -2.47 -4.48
N GLU A 64 -23.79 -1.32 -4.76
CA GLU A 64 -23.13 -0.25 -5.52
C GLU A 64 -22.45 0.74 -4.57
N HIS A 65 -21.18 1.05 -4.84
CA HIS A 65 -20.46 2.12 -4.15
C HIS A 65 -19.84 3.10 -5.13
N VAL A 66 -19.96 4.38 -4.78
CA VAL A 66 -19.13 5.46 -5.34
C VAL A 66 -18.10 5.81 -4.29
N VAL A 67 -16.87 5.36 -4.48
CA VAL A 67 -15.79 5.46 -3.48
C VAL A 67 -14.76 6.49 -3.92
N LYS A 68 -14.21 7.25 -2.98
CA LYS A 68 -13.02 8.06 -3.26
C LYS A 68 -11.77 7.23 -3.08
N PHE A 69 -10.73 7.63 -3.80
CA PHE A 69 -9.43 7.01 -3.67
C PHE A 69 -8.91 7.12 -2.24
N GLY A 70 -8.49 5.99 -1.66
CA GLY A 70 -7.96 5.92 -0.30
C GLY A 70 -9.00 5.98 0.83
N GLU A 71 -10.28 6.21 0.55
CA GLU A 71 -11.35 6.14 1.56
C GLU A 71 -11.80 4.68 1.76
N ASP A 72 -12.03 4.31 3.01
CA ASP A 72 -12.58 3.00 3.37
C ASP A 72 -14.11 2.99 3.21
N PHE A 73 -14.64 1.84 2.77
CA PHE A 73 -16.08 1.56 2.70
C PHE A 73 -16.37 0.17 3.26
N PHE A 74 -17.53 0.04 3.91
CA PHE A 74 -18.00 -1.24 4.45
C PHE A 74 -18.81 -1.99 3.40
N ILE A 75 -18.83 -3.33 3.48
CA ILE A 75 -19.63 -4.19 2.60
C ILE A 75 -20.87 -4.61 3.39
N SER A 76 -22.01 -3.96 3.13
CA SER A 76 -23.31 -4.23 3.75
C SER A 76 -23.23 -4.36 5.29
N ASP A 77 -23.90 -5.35 5.86
CA ASP A 77 -23.96 -5.68 7.29
C ASP A 77 -22.83 -6.65 7.73
N THR A 78 -21.78 -6.78 6.93
CA THR A 78 -20.68 -7.70 7.20
C THR A 78 -19.52 -7.04 7.96
N ASP A 79 -18.63 -7.87 8.50
CA ASP A 79 -17.37 -7.42 9.11
C ASP A 79 -16.29 -7.02 8.07
N TYR A 80 -16.62 -7.00 6.78
CA TYR A 80 -15.69 -6.69 5.71
C TYR A 80 -15.72 -5.20 5.37
N SER A 81 -14.53 -4.67 5.11
CA SER A 81 -14.34 -3.34 4.53
C SER A 81 -13.32 -3.41 3.42
N ALA A 82 -13.34 -2.41 2.55
CA ALA A 82 -12.40 -2.29 1.47
C ALA A 82 -12.05 -0.83 1.19
N LYS A 83 -10.96 -0.62 0.46
CA LYS A 83 -10.57 0.70 -0.05
C LYS A 83 -9.84 0.56 -1.36
N VAL A 84 -9.97 1.56 -2.23
CA VAL A 84 -9.15 1.63 -3.45
C VAL A 84 -7.81 2.27 -3.10
N ILE A 85 -6.72 1.53 -3.32
CA ILE A 85 -5.35 1.98 -2.96
C ILE A 85 -4.47 2.28 -4.17
N LYS A 86 -4.88 1.91 -5.38
CA LYS A 86 -4.11 2.19 -6.61
C LYS A 86 -5.02 2.29 -7.82
N PHE A 87 -4.65 3.15 -8.76
CA PHE A 87 -5.30 3.27 -10.05
C PHE A 87 -4.26 3.20 -11.17
N ILE A 88 -4.55 2.41 -12.20
CA ILE A 88 -3.73 2.26 -13.40
C ILE A 88 -4.62 2.52 -14.61
N PRO A 89 -4.40 3.60 -15.40
CA PRO A 89 -5.28 3.94 -16.51
C PRO A 89 -5.18 2.98 -17.71
N ASP A 90 -4.02 2.37 -17.94
CA ASP A 90 -3.83 1.44 -19.06
C ASP A 90 -3.05 0.22 -18.60
N PHE A 91 -3.75 -0.64 -17.86
CA PHE A 91 -3.19 -1.77 -17.13
C PHE A 91 -2.51 -2.76 -18.07
N VAL A 92 -1.26 -3.06 -17.74
CA VAL A 92 -0.53 -4.21 -18.25
C VAL A 92 0.22 -4.91 -17.13
N MET A 93 0.35 -6.22 -17.26
CA MET A 93 1.16 -7.03 -16.38
C MET A 93 2.17 -7.81 -17.20
N ASN A 94 3.44 -7.72 -16.83
CA ASN A 94 4.44 -8.61 -17.41
C ASN A 94 4.19 -10.04 -16.92
N GLU A 95 3.95 -10.98 -17.83
CA GLU A 95 3.56 -12.34 -17.44
C GLU A 95 4.64 -13.12 -16.69
N LYS A 96 5.92 -12.82 -16.96
CA LYS A 96 7.06 -13.49 -16.33
C LYS A 96 7.36 -12.92 -14.94
N THR A 97 7.40 -11.59 -14.82
CA THR A 97 7.77 -10.91 -13.56
C THR A 97 6.58 -10.55 -12.68
N LYS A 98 5.35 -10.69 -13.21
CA LYS A 98 4.09 -10.22 -12.60
C LYS A 98 4.08 -8.73 -12.25
N LYS A 99 5.04 -7.95 -12.77
CA LYS A 99 5.10 -6.51 -12.55
C LYS A 99 3.98 -5.81 -13.31
N VAL A 100 3.20 -5.01 -12.58
CA VAL A 100 2.13 -4.18 -13.15
C VAL A 100 2.67 -2.79 -13.50
N SER A 101 2.26 -2.27 -14.64
CA SER A 101 2.54 -0.89 -15.07
C SER A 101 1.39 -0.32 -15.91
N SER A 102 1.50 0.96 -16.29
CA SER A 102 0.60 1.60 -17.24
C SER A 102 1.27 1.78 -18.59
N ARG A 103 0.61 1.40 -19.69
CA ARG A 103 1.09 1.68 -21.07
C ARG A 103 0.96 3.15 -21.47
N SER A 104 -0.06 3.82 -20.96
CA SER A 104 -0.36 5.21 -21.30
C SER A 104 -0.98 5.93 -20.11
N LYS A 105 -1.17 7.25 -20.24
CA LYS A 105 -1.92 8.07 -19.27
C LYS A 105 -3.43 8.07 -19.53
N LYS A 106 -3.87 7.54 -20.68
CA LYS A 106 -5.29 7.51 -21.07
C LYS A 106 -5.95 6.27 -20.45
N PRO A 107 -7.21 6.34 -20.00
CA PRO A 107 -7.91 5.22 -19.36
C PRO A 107 -8.36 4.15 -20.39
N ASN A 108 -7.44 3.58 -21.18
CA ASN A 108 -7.77 2.63 -22.24
C ASN A 108 -8.09 1.23 -21.70
N ASN A 109 -7.43 0.83 -20.61
CA ASN A 109 -7.66 -0.43 -19.91
C ASN A 109 -7.55 -0.17 -18.40
N PRO A 110 -8.47 0.59 -17.83
CA PRO A 110 -8.30 1.11 -16.49
C PRO A 110 -8.53 -0.02 -15.47
N ALA A 111 -7.72 0.00 -14.42
CA ALA A 111 -7.76 -0.96 -13.33
C ALA A 111 -7.52 -0.28 -11.99
N VAL A 112 -8.11 -0.85 -10.96
CA VAL A 112 -7.94 -0.42 -9.57
C VAL A 112 -7.41 -1.56 -8.72
N MET A 113 -6.56 -1.25 -7.75
CA MET A 113 -6.21 -2.19 -6.69
C MET A 113 -7.13 -1.94 -5.51
N VAL A 114 -7.96 -2.94 -5.20
CA VAL A 114 -8.82 -2.94 -4.02
C VAL A 114 -8.11 -3.69 -2.91
N ARG A 115 -7.97 -3.05 -1.76
CA ARG A 115 -7.50 -3.68 -0.52
C ARG A 115 -8.70 -4.04 0.32
N VAL A 116 -8.76 -5.29 0.76
CA VAL A 116 -9.87 -5.84 1.54
C VAL A 116 -9.40 -6.16 2.95
N TYR A 117 -10.26 -5.87 3.92
CA TYR A 117 -10.07 -6.09 5.35
C TYR A 117 -11.21 -6.94 5.91
N TYR A 118 -10.92 -7.69 6.97
CA TYR A 118 -11.90 -8.37 7.81
C TYR A 118 -11.67 -7.96 9.26
N LYS A 119 -12.68 -7.37 9.91
CA LYS A 119 -12.57 -6.84 11.28
C LYS A 119 -11.36 -5.91 11.45
N GLY A 120 -11.14 -5.03 10.47
CA GLY A 120 -10.03 -4.08 10.43
C GLY A 120 -8.65 -4.68 10.14
N LYS A 121 -8.53 -6.01 10.00
CA LYS A 121 -7.26 -6.67 9.64
C LYS A 121 -7.17 -6.83 8.12
N PHE A 122 -6.01 -6.48 7.57
CA PHE A 122 -5.72 -6.70 6.15
C PHE A 122 -5.91 -8.18 5.79
N LEU A 123 -6.63 -8.43 4.70
CA LEU A 123 -6.88 -9.77 4.19
C LEU A 123 -6.17 -10.00 2.85
N TYR A 124 -6.39 -9.11 1.87
CA TYR A 124 -5.76 -9.21 0.56
C TYR A 124 -5.85 -7.93 -0.27
N ASP A 125 -4.98 -7.83 -1.27
CA ASP A 125 -5.09 -6.89 -2.39
C ASP A 125 -5.54 -7.65 -3.64
N SER A 126 -6.40 -7.03 -4.46
CA SER A 126 -6.85 -7.58 -5.74
C SER A 126 -6.95 -6.51 -6.82
N TRP A 127 -6.54 -6.86 -8.03
CA TRP A 127 -6.73 -6.00 -9.21
C TRP A 127 -8.12 -6.22 -9.79
N VAL A 128 -8.81 -5.11 -10.04
CA VAL A 128 -10.14 -5.07 -10.65
C VAL A 128 -10.04 -4.23 -11.92
N LEU A 129 -10.17 -4.87 -13.07
CA LEU A 129 -10.13 -4.20 -14.37
C LEU A 129 -11.55 -3.85 -14.80
N GLN A 130 -11.74 -2.68 -15.41
CA GLN A 130 -13.06 -2.26 -15.92
C GLN A 130 -13.55 -3.15 -17.06
N LYS A 131 -12.62 -3.71 -17.85
CA LYS A 131 -12.90 -4.54 -19.02
C LYS A 131 -12.69 -6.03 -18.77
N ALA A 132 -12.67 -6.46 -17.51
CA ALA A 132 -12.53 -7.88 -17.20
C ALA A 132 -13.85 -8.61 -17.48
N ASP A 133 -13.86 -9.46 -18.51
CA ASP A 133 -14.97 -10.37 -18.80
C ASP A 133 -14.99 -11.58 -17.85
N THR A 134 -14.02 -11.68 -16.93
CA THR A 134 -13.85 -12.84 -16.04
C THR A 134 -13.50 -12.42 -14.61
N ILE A 135 -14.03 -13.17 -13.63
CA ILE A 135 -13.71 -12.99 -12.21
C ILE A 135 -12.29 -13.51 -11.99
N HIS A 136 -11.32 -12.60 -11.78
CA HIS A 136 -9.91 -12.99 -11.79
C HIS A 136 -9.41 -13.73 -10.55
N TYR A 137 -10.11 -13.65 -9.41
CA TYR A 137 -9.82 -14.45 -8.22
C TYR A 137 -10.88 -14.20 -7.13
N VAL A 138 -11.41 -15.25 -6.49
CA VAL A 138 -12.34 -15.11 -5.36
C VAL A 138 -11.70 -15.68 -4.11
N ARG A 139 -11.60 -14.85 -3.05
CA ARG A 139 -11.19 -15.29 -1.71
C ARG A 139 -12.41 -15.39 -0.81
N LYS A 140 -12.41 -16.36 0.11
CA LYS A 140 -13.47 -16.44 1.13
C LYS A 140 -13.58 -15.11 1.88
N PRO A 141 -14.81 -14.60 2.05
CA PRO A 141 -16.07 -15.35 2.04
C PRO A 141 -16.73 -15.48 0.66
N GLY A 142 -16.20 -14.84 -0.40
CA GLY A 142 -16.79 -14.98 -1.74
C GLY A 142 -17.10 -13.66 -2.45
N PHE A 143 -16.74 -12.51 -1.88
CA PHE A 143 -16.96 -11.22 -2.53
C PHE A 143 -16.01 -11.02 -3.71
N TYR A 144 -16.54 -10.45 -4.79
CA TYR A 144 -15.77 -9.92 -5.90
C TYR A 144 -16.27 -8.54 -6.30
N PHE A 145 -15.40 -7.79 -6.97
CA PHE A 145 -15.61 -6.39 -7.31
C PHE A 145 -15.69 -6.25 -8.82
N GLU A 146 -16.63 -5.45 -9.29
CA GLU A 146 -16.76 -5.01 -10.67
C GLU A 146 -16.45 -3.52 -10.73
N PHE A 147 -15.46 -3.15 -11.53
CA PHE A 147 -15.13 -1.75 -11.74
C PHE A 147 -16.00 -1.20 -12.88
N ILE A 148 -16.99 -0.38 -12.55
CA ILE A 148 -17.96 0.12 -13.53
C ILE A 148 -17.42 1.33 -14.29
N GLY A 149 -16.74 2.23 -13.59
CA GLY A 149 -16.14 3.41 -14.22
C GLY A 149 -15.74 4.49 -13.24
N LEU A 150 -15.13 5.54 -13.77
CA LEU A 150 -14.81 6.75 -13.03
C LEU A 150 -16.08 7.61 -12.97
N LYS A 151 -16.39 8.14 -11.79
CA LYS A 151 -17.37 9.20 -11.65
C LYS A 151 -16.59 10.50 -11.70
N ASP A 152 -16.79 11.27 -12.76
CA ASP A 152 -16.23 12.62 -12.83
C ASP A 152 -16.77 13.44 -11.66
N LYS A 153 -15.94 14.35 -11.14
CA LYS A 153 -16.46 15.43 -10.32
C LYS A 153 -17.31 16.27 -11.27
N SER A 154 -18.63 16.12 -11.23
CA SER A 154 -19.55 17.06 -11.86
C SER A 154 -19.17 18.46 -11.38
N ASN A 155 -18.69 19.30 -12.30
CA ASN A 155 -18.54 20.73 -12.09
C ASN A 155 -19.88 21.34 -11.67
#